data_AF-A0AAW1XNL3-F1
#
_entry.id   AF-A0AAW1XNL3-F1
#
_cell.length_a   1.000
_cell.length_b   1.000
_cell.length_c   1.000
_cell.angle_alpha   90.00
_cell.angle_beta   90.00
_cell.angle_gamma   90.00
#
_symmetry.space_group_name_H-M   'P 1'
#
loop_
_entity.id
_entity.type
_entity.pdbx_description
1 polymer ?
#
loop_
_entity_poly.entity_id
_entity_poly.type
_entity_poly.pdbx_seq_one_letter_code
_entity_poly.pdbx_strand_id
1 'polypeptide(L)'
;MDMHIHLSYCTFGGFETLARNYLGIKEHLPLFDEIESLLQNAEVTPAQVAQELMKSEDAEAALQGLITMLKERNNMEETSEDED
;
A
#
# COMPACT_ATOMS: atom_id res chain seq x y z
N MET A 1 -10.95 30.13 6.19
CA MET A 1 -11.22 28.74 6.58
C MET A 1 -11.12 27.92 5.32
N ASP A 2 -10.04 27.18 5.18
CA ASP A 2 -9.88 26.06 4.24
C ASP A 2 -9.05 25.04 5.03
N MET A 3 -9.73 24.33 5.94
CA MET A 3 -9.13 23.16 6.57
C MET A 3 -9.18 22.05 5.53
N HIS A 4 -8.28 22.11 4.55
CA HIS A 4 -7.87 20.94 3.80
C HIS A 4 -7.15 20.03 4.81
N ILE A 5 -7.95 19.33 5.62
CA ILE A 5 -7.50 18.16 6.36
C ILE A 5 -6.97 17.20 5.31
N HIS A 6 -5.67 17.33 5.02
CA HIS A 6 -4.90 16.29 4.36
C HIS A 6 -5.05 15.09 5.28
N LEU A 7 -6.03 14.23 4.97
CA LEU A 7 -6.09 12.87 5.47
C LEU A 7 -4.69 12.33 5.23
N SER A 8 -3.92 12.20 6.31
CA SER A 8 -2.48 12.00 6.23
C SER A 8 -2.25 10.76 5.37
N TYR A 9 -1.64 10.95 4.21
CA TYR A 9 -1.35 9.85 3.29
C TYR A 9 -0.58 8.76 4.04
N CYS A 10 -0.79 7.52 3.62
CA CYS A 10 -0.14 6.38 4.24
C CYS A 10 1.36 6.48 3.95
N THR A 11 2.14 6.75 4.99
CA THR A 11 3.59 6.67 4.92
C THR A 11 4.03 5.23 5.14
N PHE A 12 5.26 4.91 4.73
CA PHE A 12 5.84 3.58 4.95
C PHE A 12 5.76 3.13 6.41
N GLY A 13 6.06 4.00 7.38
CA GLY A 13 5.92 3.66 8.81
C GLY A 13 4.47 3.42 9.26
N GLY A 14 3.50 4.08 8.62
CA GLY A 14 2.07 3.81 8.80
C GLY A 14 1.72 2.40 8.29
N PHE A 15 2.11 2.09 7.06
CA PHE A 15 1.96 0.75 6.49
C PHE A 15 2.64 -0.33 7.35
N GLU A 16 3.88 -0.13 7.77
CA GLU A 16 4.63 -1.10 8.58
C GLU A 16 3.90 -1.41 9.89
N THR A 17 3.34 -0.38 10.52
CA THR A 17 2.50 -0.54 11.71
C THR A 17 1.25 -1.36 11.42
N LEU A 18 0.58 -1.14 10.29
CA LEU A 18 -0.60 -1.90 9.88
C LEU A 18 -0.23 -3.36 9.55
N ALA A 19 0.84 -3.59 8.80
CA ALA A 19 1.33 -4.91 8.45
C ALA A 19 1.70 -5.74 9.70
N ARG A 20 2.36 -5.11 10.69
CA ARG A 20 2.64 -5.73 11.99
C ARG A 20 1.37 -6.07 12.78
N ASN A 21 0.38 -5.18 12.78
CA ASN A 21 -0.86 -5.36 13.55
C ASN A 21 -1.83 -6.36 12.93
N TYR A 22 -1.99 -6.35 11.60
CA TYR A 22 -2.96 -7.21 10.91
C TYR A 22 -2.37 -8.56 10.49
N LEU A 23 -1.13 -8.57 9.99
CA LEU A 23 -0.50 -9.77 9.41
C LEU A 23 0.55 -10.39 10.34
N GLY A 24 0.86 -9.74 11.47
CA GLY A 24 1.85 -10.25 12.43
C GLY A 24 3.28 -10.28 11.89
N ILE A 25 3.56 -9.58 10.78
CA ILE A 25 4.88 -9.53 10.14
C ILE A 25 5.83 -8.79 11.07
N LYS A 26 6.88 -9.46 11.56
CA LYS A 26 7.89 -8.86 12.45
C LYS A 26 9.18 -8.49 11.73
N GLU A 27 9.36 -9.04 10.53
CA GLU A 27 10.59 -8.89 9.73
C GLU A 27 10.29 -8.13 8.45
N HIS A 28 11.29 -7.44 7.93
CA HIS A 28 11.18 -6.74 6.66
C HIS A 28 11.14 -7.77 5.53
N LEU A 29 10.01 -7.88 4.85
CA LEU A 29 9.87 -8.74 3.67
C LEU A 29 10.39 -7.98 2.43
N PRO A 30 10.91 -8.68 1.41
CA PRO A 30 11.40 -8.03 0.19
C PRO A 30 10.32 -7.21 -0.53
N LEU A 31 9.05 -7.57 -0.36
CA LEU A 31 7.90 -6.81 -0.90
C LEU A 31 7.73 -5.43 -0.25
N PHE A 32 8.32 -5.18 0.93
CA PHE A 32 8.18 -3.89 1.62
C PHE A 32 8.92 -2.78 0.88
N ASP A 33 10.06 -3.08 0.25
CA ASP A 33 10.84 -2.08 -0.50
C ASP A 33 10.05 -1.61 -1.74
N GLU A 34 9.35 -2.54 -2.41
CA GLU A 34 8.45 -2.20 -3.53
C GLU A 34 7.25 -1.38 -3.06
N ILE A 35 6.63 -1.76 -1.93
CA ILE A 35 5.51 -1.02 -1.34
C ILE A 35 5.94 0.38 -0.90
N GLU A 36 7.13 0.55 -0.34
CA GLU A 36 7.67 1.86 0.04
C GLU A 36 7.77 2.78 -1.17
N SER A 37 8.37 2.30 -2.27
CA SER A 37 8.49 3.08 -3.51
C SER A 37 7.12 3.41 -4.11
N LEU A 38 6.15 2.50 -4.02
CA LEU A 38 4.81 2.71 -4.54
C LEU A 38 4.00 3.68 -3.68
N LEU A 39 4.10 3.58 -2.35
CA LEU A 39 3.44 4.48 -1.38
C LEU A 39 3.94 5.93 -1.49
N GLN A 40 5.20 6.14 -1.89
CA GLN A 40 5.73 7.48 -2.13
C GLN A 40 5.03 8.21 -3.28
N ASN A 41 4.55 7.47 -4.28
CA ASN A 41 3.88 8.01 -5.45
C ASN A 41 2.35 7.87 -5.38
N ALA A 42 1.84 6.96 -4.56
CA ALA A 42 0.42 6.69 -4.43
C ALA A 42 -0.23 7.55 -3.34
N GLU A 43 -1.24 8.32 -3.73
CA GLU A 43 -2.11 9.06 -2.81
C GLU A 43 -3.14 8.12 -2.13
N VAL A 44 -2.67 7.25 -1.23
CA VAL A 44 -3.52 6.32 -0.47
C VAL A 44 -3.60 6.69 1.00
N THR A 45 -4.75 6.38 1.62
CA THR A 45 -4.94 6.58 3.07
C THR A 45 -4.59 5.33 3.87
N PRO A 46 -4.15 5.47 5.14
CA PRO A 46 -3.89 4.32 6.01
C PRO A 46 -5.09 3.38 6.15
N ALA A 47 -6.32 3.90 6.12
CA ALA A 47 -7.53 3.10 6.17
C ALA A 47 -7.71 2.22 4.92
N GLN A 48 -7.39 2.72 3.73
CA GLN A 48 -7.42 1.93 2.49
C GLN A 48 -6.36 0.83 2.50
N VAL A 49 -5.14 1.16 2.95
CA VAL A 49 -4.06 0.18 3.11
C VAL A 49 -4.47 -0.91 4.09
N ALA A 50 -5.01 -0.52 5.26
CA ALA A 50 -5.54 -1.48 6.24
C ALA A 50 -6.63 -2.37 5.62
N GLN A 51 -7.58 -1.79 4.89
CA GLN A 51 -8.65 -2.55 4.25
C GLN A 51 -8.09 -3.58 3.26
N GLU A 52 -7.08 -3.22 2.46
CA GLU A 52 -6.44 -4.15 1.52
C GLU A 52 -5.71 -5.28 2.26
N LEU A 53 -4.96 -4.94 3.31
CA LEU A 53 -4.25 -5.92 4.14
C LEU A 53 -5.22 -6.87 4.85
N MET A 54 -6.43 -6.40 5.22
CA MET A 54 -7.44 -7.20 5.91
C MET A 54 -8.24 -8.13 4.96
N LYS A 55 -8.10 -8.01 3.63
CA LYS A 55 -8.77 -8.91 2.69
C LYS A 55 -8.17 -10.33 2.70
N SER A 56 -6.93 -10.45 3.14
CA SER A 56 -6.17 -11.71 3.13
C SER A 56 -5.59 -11.95 4.52
N GLU A 57 -5.70 -13.20 5.00
CA GLU A 57 -5.05 -13.61 6.25
C GLU A 57 -3.55 -13.92 6.04
N ASP A 58 -3.19 -14.29 4.81
CA ASP A 58 -1.80 -14.55 4.41
C ASP A 58 -1.04 -13.25 4.15
N ALA A 59 0.09 -13.08 4.85
CA ALA A 59 0.97 -11.93 4.73
C ALA A 59 1.40 -11.66 3.28
N GLU A 60 1.85 -12.70 2.57
CA GLU A 60 2.35 -12.56 1.20
C GLU A 60 1.22 -12.18 0.22
N ALA A 61 0.06 -12.82 0.33
CA ALA A 61 -1.11 -12.51 -0.50
C ALA A 61 -1.65 -11.10 -0.23
N ALA A 62 -1.69 -10.67 1.02
CA ALA A 62 -2.09 -9.32 1.41
C ALA A 62 -1.15 -8.25 0.83
N LEU A 63 0.16 -8.49 0.88
CA LEU A 63 1.16 -7.58 0.33
C LEU A 63 1.10 -7.51 -1.20
N GLN A 64 0.94 -8.65 -1.87
CA GLN A 64 0.72 -8.68 -3.32
C GLN A 64 -0.54 -7.92 -3.73
N GLY A 65 -1.65 -8.11 -3.01
CA GLY A 65 -2.89 -7.36 -3.26
C GLY A 65 -2.70 -5.85 -3.11
N LEU A 66 -1.96 -5.44 -2.08
CA LEU A 66 -1.61 -4.02 -1.89
C LEU A 66 -0.73 -3.49 -3.01
N ILE A 67 0.29 -4.23 -3.46
CA ILE A 67 1.15 -3.84 -4.58
C ILE A 67 0.30 -3.64 -5.85
N THR A 68 -0.60 -4.57 -6.16
CA THR A 68 -1.51 -4.44 -7.30
C THR A 68 -2.38 -3.20 -7.20
N MET A 69 -2.99 -2.95 -6.03
CA MET A 69 -3.81 -1.74 -5.80
C MET A 69 -3.00 -0.45 -5.96
N LEU A 70 -1.78 -0.41 -5.41
CA LEU A 70 -0.90 0.76 -5.51
C LEU A 70 -0.40 0.96 -6.94
N LYS A 71 -0.06 -0.13 -7.65
CA LYS A 71 0.28 -0.09 -9.07
C LYS A 71 -0.87 0.45 -9.88
N GLU A 72 -2.09 -0.08 -9.74
CA GLU A 72 -3.27 0.46 -10.45
C GLU A 72 -3.49 1.95 -10.19
N ARG A 73 -3.22 2.41 -8.97
CA ARG A 73 -3.37 3.82 -8.60
C ARG A 73 -2.30 4.73 -9.21
N ASN A 74 -1.07 4.23 -9.32
CA ASN A 74 0.04 4.94 -9.99
C ASN A 74 -0.05 4.82 -11.52
N ASN A 75 -0.51 3.70 -12.04
CA ASN A 75 -0.62 3.40 -13.47
C ASN A 75 -1.82 4.08 -14.15
N MET A 76 -2.71 4.73 -13.38
CA MET A 76 -3.67 5.68 -13.95
C MET A 76 -2.98 6.92 -14.54
N GLU A 77 -1.68 7.14 -14.31
CA GLU A 77 -0.87 8.15 -15.01
C GLU A 77 0.03 7.61 -16.15
N GLU A 78 0.22 6.29 -16.31
CA GLU A 78 0.99 5.70 -17.42
C GLU A 78 0.32 4.45 -18.01
N THR A 79 -0.41 4.63 -19.11
CA THR A 79 -0.81 3.53 -20.00
C THR A 79 0.37 3.01 -20.82
N SER A 80 0.76 1.75 -20.61
CA SER A 80 1.36 0.83 -21.60
C SER A 80 1.48 -0.54 -20.91
N GLU A 81 0.59 -1.50 -21.19
CA GLU A 81 0.78 -2.56 -22.21
C GLU A 81 2.08 -3.36 -22.00
N ASP A 82 1.95 -4.52 -21.34
CA ASP A 82 2.79 -5.69 -21.60
C ASP A 82 1.90 -6.94 -21.42
N GLU A 83 1.13 -7.27 -22.46
CA GLU A 83 0.67 -8.64 -22.69
C GLU A 83 1.54 -9.25 -23.81
N ASP A 84 2.00 -10.48 -23.55
CA ASP A 84 2.84 -11.39 -24.35
C ASP A 84 2.43 -11.57 -25.83
#